data_AF-A0A964IZH2-F1
#
_entry.id   AF-A0A964IZH2-F1
#
_cell.length_a   1.000
_cell.length_b   1.000
_cell.length_c   1.000
_cell.angle_alpha   90.00
_cell.angle_beta   90.00
_cell.angle_gamma   90.00
#
_symmetry.space_group_name_H-M   'P 1'
#
loop_
_entity.id
_entity.type
_entity.pdbx_description
1 polymer ?
#
loop_
_entity_poly.entity_id
_entity_poly.type
_entity_poly.pdbx_seq_one_letter_code
_entity_poly.pdbx_strand_id
1 'polypeptide(L)'
;MRRTISASAGLISSRFLSVSPRVSADALDIDHCFPWAAWPCDDLWNLLPAHRSVNQNQKRDKLPGVELLRSAQDRIQAWWEQGYLKAGNQVLPERFMTEVRATLPVIEHIESKLDDVFVALNLQQMRLRHDQQVPVWDPNISNLPNGV
;
A
#
# COMPACT_ATOMS: atom_id res chain seq x y z
N MET A 1 46.77 -5.32 5.71
CA MET A 1 46.30 -5.92 4.44
C MET A 1 45.01 -6.71 4.70
N ARG A 2 43.85 -6.06 4.61
CA ARG A 2 42.52 -6.72 4.49
C ARG A 2 41.63 -5.83 3.62
N ARG A 3 40.93 -6.48 2.70
CA ARG A 3 40.37 -5.91 1.47
C ARG A 3 39.09 -5.13 1.73
N THR A 4 39.03 -3.94 1.18
CA THR A 4 37.82 -3.14 0.94
C THR A 4 36.93 -3.87 -0.07
N ILE A 5 35.67 -4.12 0.26
CA ILE A 5 34.63 -4.43 -0.73
C ILE A 5 33.70 -3.22 -0.76
N SER A 6 33.83 -2.47 -1.85
CA SER A 6 32.89 -1.44 -2.27
C SER A 6 31.62 -2.13 -2.80
N ALA A 7 30.46 -1.72 -2.29
CA ALA A 7 29.18 -1.93 -2.95
C ALA A 7 28.37 -0.64 -2.79
N SER A 8 28.65 0.32 -3.68
CA SER A 8 27.87 1.52 -3.89
C SER A 8 26.97 1.28 -5.11
N ALA A 9 25.66 1.13 -4.90
CA ALA A 9 24.60 1.50 -5.84
C ALA A 9 23.22 1.16 -5.23
N GLY A 10 22.33 2.17 -5.13
CA GLY A 10 20.89 1.94 -5.09
C GLY A 10 20.14 2.06 -3.74
N LEU A 11 20.58 2.91 -2.81
CA LEU A 11 19.74 3.33 -1.67
C LEU A 11 18.83 4.49 -2.07
N ILE A 12 17.83 4.27 -2.94
CA ILE A 12 16.83 5.30 -3.27
C ILE A 12 15.45 4.67 -3.42
N SER A 13 14.46 5.22 -2.69
CA SER A 13 13.01 5.07 -2.86
C SER A 13 12.34 3.72 -2.54
N SER A 14 12.05 3.48 -1.26
CA SER A 14 10.88 2.68 -0.87
C SER A 14 10.31 3.19 0.45
N ARG A 15 9.47 4.24 0.39
CA ARG A 15 8.85 4.85 1.57
C ARG A 15 7.32 4.87 1.54
N PHE A 16 6.66 4.06 0.71
CA PHE A 16 5.21 3.91 0.91
C PHE A 16 4.84 2.90 1.98
N LEU A 17 5.65 1.87 2.20
CA LEU A 17 5.29 0.79 3.11
C LEU A 17 6.54 0.29 3.83
N SER A 18 7.40 1.19 4.34
CA SER A 18 8.48 0.77 5.22
C SER A 18 7.90 0.45 6.60
N VAL A 19 7.25 -0.71 6.72
CA VAL A 19 7.24 -1.45 7.99
C VAL A 19 8.58 -2.18 8.07
N SER A 20 9.67 -1.41 8.09
CA SER A 20 10.95 -1.94 8.50
C SER A 20 10.96 -1.88 10.03
N PRO A 21 11.49 -2.89 10.74
CA PRO A 21 11.62 -2.86 12.22
C PRO A 21 12.58 -1.76 12.75
N ARG A 22 12.99 -0.83 11.87
CA ARG A 22 13.88 0.31 12.12
C ARG A 22 13.16 1.66 12.01
N VAL A 23 11.85 1.69 11.76
CA VAL A 23 11.06 2.94 11.77
C VAL A 23 10.35 3.04 13.13
N SER A 24 10.63 4.11 13.87
CA SER A 24 9.96 4.40 15.14
C SER A 24 8.47 4.62 14.92
N ALA A 25 7.61 4.17 15.84
CA ALA A 25 6.16 4.35 15.76
C ALA A 25 5.77 5.83 15.54
N ASP A 26 6.53 6.78 16.10
CA ASP A 26 6.31 8.23 15.97
C ASP A 26 6.45 8.78 14.53
N ALA A 27 7.00 7.99 13.60
CA ALA A 27 7.23 8.37 12.20
C ALA A 27 6.19 7.77 11.23
N LEU A 28 5.26 6.96 11.74
CA LEU A 28 4.20 6.31 10.97
C LEU A 28 2.84 6.94 11.27
N ASP A 29 2.08 7.19 10.22
CA ASP A 29 0.66 7.55 10.28
C ASP A 29 -0.15 6.47 9.54
N ILE A 30 -1.42 6.31 9.88
CA ILE A 30 -2.35 5.51 9.07
C ILE A 30 -2.79 6.38 7.88
N ASP A 31 -2.64 5.85 6.66
CA ASP A 31 -3.03 6.51 5.41
C ASP A 31 -3.95 5.61 4.59
N HIS A 32 -4.79 6.23 3.75
CA HIS A 32 -5.60 5.51 2.78
C HIS A 32 -4.73 5.04 1.61
N CYS A 33 -4.75 3.75 1.28
CA CYS A 33 -4.05 3.21 0.12
C CYS A 33 -4.52 3.91 -1.17
N PHE A 34 -5.84 4.02 -1.35
CA PHE A 34 -6.48 4.84 -2.36
C PHE A 34 -7.03 6.13 -1.75
N PRO A 35 -6.75 7.29 -2.33
CA PRO A 35 -7.10 8.57 -1.73
C PRO A 35 -8.62 8.74 -1.67
N TRP A 36 -9.10 9.35 -0.57
CA TRP A 36 -10.52 9.61 -0.34
C TRP A 36 -11.21 10.30 -1.52
N ALA A 37 -10.51 11.23 -2.19
CA ALA A 37 -11.03 11.96 -3.34
C ALA A 37 -11.40 11.07 -4.55
N ALA A 38 -10.75 9.91 -4.69
CA ALA A 38 -11.01 8.94 -5.76
C ALA A 38 -11.81 7.71 -5.29
N TRP A 39 -11.68 7.37 -4.01
CA TRP A 39 -12.30 6.20 -3.40
C TRP A 39 -12.67 6.49 -1.94
N PRO A 40 -13.87 7.04 -1.68
CA PRO A 40 -14.31 7.45 -0.34
C PRO A 40 -14.65 6.22 0.50
N CYS A 41 -13.62 5.55 1.00
CA CYS A 41 -13.69 4.25 1.66
C CYS A 41 -12.70 4.21 2.83
N ASP A 42 -13.23 4.15 4.05
CA ASP A 42 -12.49 4.06 5.32
C ASP A 42 -12.32 2.60 5.79
N ASP A 43 -12.49 1.65 4.87
CA ASP A 43 -12.39 0.23 5.17
C ASP A 43 -10.97 -0.16 5.55
N LEU A 44 -10.84 -1.14 6.45
CA LEU A 44 -9.58 -1.59 7.01
C LEU A 44 -8.58 -2.05 5.95
N TRP A 45 -9.03 -2.65 4.84
CA TRP A 45 -8.14 -3.02 3.73
C TRP A 45 -7.49 -1.79 3.07
N ASN A 46 -8.18 -0.64 3.08
CA ASN A 46 -7.68 0.60 2.50
C ASN A 46 -6.82 1.39 3.51
N LEU A 47 -6.67 0.97 4.77
CA LEU A 47 -5.90 1.69 5.79
C LEU A 47 -4.54 1.02 6.03
N LEU A 48 -3.46 1.70 5.65
CA LEU A 48 -2.09 1.18 5.69
C LEU A 48 -1.15 2.11 6.47
N PRO A 49 -0.10 1.58 7.13
CA PRO A 49 0.92 2.40 7.76
C PRO A 49 1.79 3.05 6.67
N ALA A 50 1.85 4.37 6.68
CA ALA A 50 2.67 5.16 5.76
C ALA A 50 3.62 6.07 6.54
N HIS A 51 4.80 6.31 5.97
CA HIS A 51 5.72 7.29 6.53
C HIS A 51 5.12 8.70 6.39
N ARG A 52 5.08 9.47 7.49
CA ARG A 52 4.44 10.80 7.54
C ARG A 52 4.80 11.71 6.36
N SER A 53 6.10 11.78 6.01
CA SER A 53 6.55 12.63 4.91
C SER A 53 6.06 12.19 3.52
N VAL A 54 5.81 10.90 3.32
CA VAL A 54 5.28 10.38 2.05
C VAL A 54 3.78 10.63 1.98
N ASN A 55 3.06 10.32 3.07
CA ASN A 55 1.63 10.58 3.20
C ASN A 55 1.32 12.07 2.92
N GLN A 56 1.95 12.96 3.68
CA GLN A 56 1.64 14.40 3.63
C GLN A 56 2.15 15.12 2.37
N ASN A 57 3.33 14.74 1.84
CA ASN A 57 4.00 15.56 0.82
C ASN A 57 4.10 14.94 -0.57
N GLN A 58 4.03 13.60 -0.69
CA GLN A 58 4.34 12.93 -1.95
C GLN A 58 3.12 12.28 -2.59
N LYS A 59 2.40 11.45 -1.82
CA LYS A 59 1.25 10.70 -2.33
C LYS A 59 0.03 11.60 -2.55
N ARG A 60 -0.43 12.34 -1.53
CA ARG A 60 -1.63 13.20 -1.61
C ARG A 60 -2.80 12.46 -2.28
N ASP A 61 -3.48 13.09 -3.23
CA ASP A 61 -4.64 12.56 -3.96
C ASP A 61 -4.28 11.61 -5.13
N LYS A 62 -3.11 10.96 -5.08
CA LYS A 62 -2.63 10.05 -6.12
C LYS A 62 -2.78 8.59 -5.72
N LEU A 63 -2.96 7.71 -6.71
CA LEU A 63 -2.91 6.26 -6.51
C LEU A 63 -1.45 5.78 -6.40
N PRO A 64 -1.13 4.82 -5.51
CA PRO A 64 0.14 4.12 -5.59
C PRO A 64 0.22 3.35 -6.91
N GLY A 65 1.36 3.41 -7.60
CA GLY A 65 1.57 2.65 -8.84
C GLY A 65 1.43 1.14 -8.64
N VAL A 66 1.01 0.41 -9.68
CA VAL A 66 0.84 -1.06 -9.64
C VAL A 66 2.15 -1.76 -9.27
N GLU A 67 3.28 -1.33 -9.83
CA GLU A 67 4.58 -1.93 -9.49
C GLU A 67 5.00 -1.63 -8.05
N LEU A 68 4.67 -0.43 -7.56
CA LEU A 68 4.89 -0.07 -6.16
C LEU A 68 4.05 -0.96 -5.23
N LEU A 69 2.77 -1.17 -5.55
CA LEU A 69 1.91 -2.08 -4.80
C LEU A 69 2.48 -3.50 -4.79
N ARG A 70 2.85 -4.04 -5.96
CA ARG A 70 3.46 -5.38 -6.09
C ARG A 70 4.72 -5.52 -5.24
N SER A 71 5.63 -4.55 -5.31
CA SER A 71 6.86 -4.54 -4.49
C SER A 71 6.61 -4.49 -2.98
N ALA A 72 5.37 -4.21 -2.58
CA ALA A 72 4.96 -4.04 -1.21
C ALA A 72 3.90 -5.05 -0.73
N GLN A 73 3.51 -6.02 -1.59
CA GLN A 73 2.50 -7.03 -1.31
C GLN A 73 2.72 -7.70 0.06
N ASP A 74 3.89 -8.29 0.28
CA ASP A 74 4.22 -8.99 1.52
C ASP A 74 4.03 -8.10 2.77
N ARG A 75 4.36 -6.81 2.66
CA ARG A 75 4.26 -5.87 3.78
C ARG A 75 2.82 -5.45 4.05
N ILE A 76 2.02 -5.27 3.00
CA ILE A 76 0.58 -4.98 3.10
C ILE A 76 -0.14 -6.16 3.74
N GLN A 77 0.11 -7.37 3.24
CA GLN A 77 -0.52 -8.57 3.76
C GLN A 77 -0.11 -8.85 5.20
N ALA A 78 1.18 -8.68 5.54
CA ALA A 78 1.65 -8.79 6.93
C ALA A 78 0.98 -7.77 7.85
N TRP A 79 0.75 -6.54 7.38
CA TRP A 79 0.00 -5.53 8.14
C TRP A 79 -1.44 -5.96 8.38
N TRP A 80 -2.18 -6.37 7.34
CA TRP A 80 -3.56 -6.83 7.50
C TRP A 80 -3.64 -8.05 8.43
N GLU A 81 -2.71 -8.98 8.28
CA GLU A 81 -2.65 -10.18 9.11
C GLU A 81 -2.43 -9.82 10.59
N GLN A 82 -1.42 -9.01 10.90
CA GLN A 82 -1.07 -8.70 12.28
C GLN A 82 -2.03 -7.68 12.92
N GLY A 83 -2.44 -6.67 12.16
CA GLY A 83 -3.26 -5.55 12.64
C GLY A 83 -4.74 -5.87 12.74
N TYR A 84 -5.26 -6.75 11.89
CA TYR A 84 -6.70 -7.03 11.82
C TYR A 84 -7.06 -8.51 12.02
N LEU A 85 -6.33 -9.44 11.41
CA LEU A 85 -6.68 -10.87 11.48
C LEU A 85 -6.19 -11.57 12.76
N LYS A 86 -5.05 -11.13 13.32
CA LYS A 86 -4.41 -11.72 14.50
C LYS A 86 -4.33 -10.76 15.69
N ALA A 87 -4.83 -9.53 15.56
CA ALA A 87 -5.04 -8.68 16.72
C ALA A 87 -5.97 -9.44 17.67
N GLY A 88 -5.65 -9.55 18.96
CA GLY A 88 -6.38 -10.40 19.94
C GLY A 88 -7.86 -10.05 20.19
N ASN A 89 -8.48 -9.30 19.28
CA ASN A 89 -9.88 -8.95 19.19
C ASN A 89 -10.58 -9.82 18.13
N GLN A 90 -11.58 -10.59 18.53
CA GLN A 90 -12.32 -11.51 17.65
C GLN A 90 -13.21 -10.81 16.61
N VAL A 91 -13.49 -9.51 16.75
CA VAL A 91 -14.39 -8.74 15.87
C VAL A 91 -13.67 -8.19 14.64
N LEU A 92 -12.39 -7.83 14.76
CA LEU A 92 -11.63 -7.21 13.67
C LEU A 92 -11.48 -8.12 12.42
N PRO A 93 -11.22 -9.43 12.55
CA PRO A 93 -11.13 -10.31 11.39
C PRO A 93 -12.43 -10.37 10.59
N GLU A 94 -13.58 -10.45 11.26
CA GLU A 94 -14.90 -10.49 10.62
C GLU A 94 -15.20 -9.17 9.92
N ARG A 95 -14.94 -8.04 10.61
CA ARG A 95 -15.12 -6.70 10.06
C ARG A 95 -14.27 -6.50 8.80
N PHE A 96 -12.98 -6.83 8.86
CA PHE A 96 -12.06 -6.72 7.74
C PHE A 96 -12.58 -7.47 6.50
N MET A 97 -13.00 -8.73 6.67
CA MET A 97 -13.50 -9.52 5.55
C MET A 97 -14.87 -9.06 5.05
N THR A 98 -15.72 -8.54 5.93
CA THR A 98 -17.02 -7.95 5.54
C THR A 98 -16.82 -6.73 4.67
N GLU A 99 -15.93 -5.82 5.10
CA GLU A 99 -15.58 -4.61 4.35
C GLU A 99 -14.94 -4.94 2.99
N VAL A 100 -13.96 -5.87 2.95
CA VAL A 100 -13.37 -6.36 1.70
C VAL A 100 -14.43 -6.82 0.71
N ARG A 101 -15.39 -7.65 1.14
CA ARG A 101 -16.47 -8.16 0.27
C ARG A 101 -17.45 -7.07 -0.17
N ALA A 102 -17.65 -6.04 0.66
CA ALA A 102 -18.58 -4.96 0.38
C ALA A 102 -18.04 -3.97 -0.66
N THR A 103 -16.73 -3.72 -0.66
CA THR A 103 -16.16 -2.61 -1.44
C THR A 103 -15.10 -3.02 -2.47
N LEU A 104 -14.41 -4.15 -2.33
CA LEU A 104 -13.50 -4.62 -3.36
C LEU A 104 -14.22 -5.50 -4.40
N PRO A 105 -13.97 -5.27 -5.70
CA PRO A 105 -14.61 -6.05 -6.74
C PRO A 105 -14.07 -7.49 -6.75
N VAL A 106 -14.86 -8.44 -7.26
CA VAL A 106 -14.44 -9.84 -7.54
C VAL A 106 -14.25 -10.74 -6.30
N ILE A 107 -14.38 -10.21 -5.08
CA ILE A 107 -14.37 -11.04 -3.87
C ILE A 107 -15.77 -11.60 -3.61
N GLU A 108 -16.08 -12.74 -4.24
CA GLU A 108 -17.40 -13.40 -4.12
C GLU A 108 -17.42 -14.54 -3.09
N HIS A 109 -16.25 -15.00 -2.64
CA HIS A 109 -16.15 -16.23 -1.85
C HIS A 109 -15.96 -15.97 -0.35
N ILE A 110 -16.55 -16.85 0.46
CA ILE A 110 -16.44 -16.81 1.93
C ILE A 110 -14.99 -17.08 2.38
N GLU A 111 -14.22 -17.85 1.60
CA GLU A 111 -12.86 -18.31 1.97
C GLU A 111 -11.72 -17.50 1.33
N SER A 112 -11.98 -16.30 0.82
CA SER A 112 -10.94 -15.48 0.18
C SER A 112 -9.74 -15.23 1.10
N LYS A 113 -8.54 -15.48 0.57
CA LYS A 113 -7.26 -15.30 1.27
C LYS A 113 -6.71 -13.89 1.02
N LEU A 114 -5.69 -13.49 1.79
CA LEU A 114 -5.05 -12.19 1.61
C LEU A 114 -4.46 -11.97 0.20
N ASP A 115 -4.10 -13.04 -0.50
CA ASP A 115 -3.70 -12.98 -1.91
C ASP A 115 -4.85 -12.53 -2.81
N ASP A 116 -6.05 -13.08 -2.61
CA ASP A 116 -7.24 -12.70 -3.37
C ASP A 116 -7.61 -11.23 -3.10
N VAL A 117 -7.54 -10.80 -1.83
CA VAL A 117 -7.75 -9.40 -1.43
C VAL A 117 -6.75 -8.48 -2.13
N PHE A 118 -5.47 -8.87 -2.18
CA PHE A 118 -4.45 -8.09 -2.86
C PHE A 118 -4.64 -8.03 -4.38
N VAL A 119 -5.10 -9.13 -5.00
CA VAL A 119 -5.47 -9.15 -6.42
C VAL A 119 -6.64 -8.18 -6.69
N ALA A 120 -7.68 -8.22 -5.86
CA ALA A 120 -8.83 -7.33 -5.99
C ALA A 120 -8.44 -5.85 -5.79
N LEU A 121 -7.54 -5.56 -4.83
CA LEU A 121 -6.96 -4.24 -4.66
C LEU A 121 -6.25 -3.77 -5.92
N ASN A 122 -5.40 -4.60 -6.54
CA ASN A 122 -4.70 -4.23 -7.77
C ASN A 122 -5.68 -3.97 -8.93
N LEU A 123 -6.72 -4.79 -9.06
CA LEU A 123 -7.76 -4.59 -10.07
C LEU A 123 -8.48 -3.25 -9.83
N GLN A 124 -8.82 -2.93 -8.59
CA GLN A 124 -9.47 -1.68 -8.25
C GLN A 124 -8.57 -0.47 -8.52
N GLN A 125 -7.27 -0.56 -8.25
CA GLN A 125 -6.30 0.48 -8.63
C GLN A 125 -6.35 0.74 -10.14
N MET A 126 -6.31 -0.33 -10.95
CA MET A 126 -6.31 -0.22 -12.41
C MET A 126 -7.60 0.42 -12.92
N ARG A 127 -8.75 0.07 -12.33
CA ARG A 127 -10.05 0.68 -12.64
C ARG A 127 -10.08 2.15 -12.31
N LEU A 128 -9.67 2.55 -11.10
CA LEU A 128 -9.61 3.96 -10.71
C LEU A 128 -8.70 4.77 -11.63
N ARG A 129 -7.55 4.21 -12.01
CA ARG A 129 -6.65 4.85 -12.97
C ARG A 129 -7.28 4.99 -14.35
N HIS A 130 -7.95 3.95 -14.85
CA HIS A 130 -8.51 3.93 -16.20
C HIS A 130 -9.78 4.78 -16.31
N ASP A 131 -10.75 4.58 -15.41
CA ASP A 131 -12.09 5.13 -15.51
C ASP A 131 -12.16 6.57 -15.01
N GLN A 132 -11.40 6.89 -13.95
CA GLN A 132 -11.41 8.21 -13.33
C GLN A 132 -10.14 9.02 -13.61
N GLN A 133 -9.19 8.46 -14.38
CA GLN A 133 -7.91 9.12 -14.73
C GLN A 133 -7.13 9.64 -13.52
N VAL A 134 -7.27 8.98 -12.36
CA VAL A 134 -6.63 9.43 -11.12
C VAL A 134 -5.10 9.39 -11.29
N PRO A 135 -4.39 10.48 -10.97
CA PRO A 135 -2.94 10.52 -11.15
C PRO A 135 -2.25 9.43 -10.33
N VAL A 136 -1.18 8.87 -10.89
CA VAL A 136 -0.38 7.85 -10.21
C VAL A 136 0.82 8.50 -9.54
N TRP A 137 1.07 8.11 -8.30
CA TRP A 137 2.32 8.37 -7.61
C TRP A 137 3.28 7.22 -7.85
N ASP A 138 4.40 7.55 -8.48
CA ASP A 138 5.53 6.66 -8.66
C ASP A 138 6.80 7.35 -8.13
N PRO A 139 7.39 6.84 -7.03
CA PRO A 139 8.59 7.42 -6.45
C PRO A 139 9.83 7.31 -7.37
N ASN A 140 9.78 6.51 -8.43
CA ASN A 140 10.87 6.32 -9.39
C ASN A 140 10.75 7.19 -10.65
N ILE A 141 9.55 7.69 -10.99
CA ILE A 141 9.34 8.57 -12.17
C ILE A 141 9.90 9.98 -11.94
N SER A 142 10.11 10.40 -10.69
CA SER A 142 10.68 11.71 -10.34
C SER A 142 12.13 11.93 -10.81
N ASN A 143 12.80 10.90 -11.35
CA ASN A 143 14.19 10.93 -11.83
C ASN A 143 14.34 10.74 -13.35
N LEU A 144 13.26 10.71 -14.12
CA LEU A 144 13.38 10.70 -15.58
C LEU A 144 13.65 12.13 -16.07
N PRO A 145 14.73 12.38 -16.84
CA PRO A 145 14.93 13.67 -17.47
C PRO A 145 13.75 13.93 -18.42
N ASN A 146 13.17 15.11 -18.32
CA ASN A 146 12.10 15.55 -19.23
C ASN A 146 12.61 15.49 -20.67
N GLY A 147 11.91 14.72 -21.52
CA GLY A 147 11.96 14.85 -22.97
C GLY A 147 12.90 13.90 -23.69
N VAL A 148 12.30 13.04 -24.50
CA VAL A 148 12.72 12.81 -25.90
C VAL A 148 11.48 12.94 -26.77
#